data_AF-A0A8B2VQY6-F1
#
_entry.id   AF-A0A8B2VQY6-F1
#
_cell.length_a   1.000
_cell.length_b   1.000
_cell.length_c   1.000
_cell.angle_alpha   90.00
_cell.angle_beta   90.00
_cell.angle_gamma   90.00
#
_symmetry.space_group_name_H-M   'P 1'
#
loop_
_entity.id
_entity.type
_entity.pdbx_description
1 polymer ?
#
loop_
_entity_poly.entity_id
_entity_poly.type
_entity_poly.pdbx_seq_one_letter_code
_entity_poly.pdbx_strand_id
1 'polypeptide(L)'
;MSMSIIRGLGRTMFASYFIVKGTNSAMKPDSFVEDAAPVVDRLLPVVQHALPASISAYIPEDTKTLVRATGAAQAFGGLGMATGLARRAGAGVVAATMVPHVLASIPDKTSPKDERTAARSVLLRNVALLGGAMMASRDTAGHPSLAWRAADTQRRVSSAASGQRKAITSSVDGLSKSARKKLEKAQKKAAKTQKKAQKKAKKAQKKIAD
;
A
#
# COMPACT_ATOMS: atom_id res chain seq x y z
N MET A 1 -19.14 -14.80 -0.64
CA MET A 1 -18.47 -13.65 -1.27
C MET A 1 -19.53 -12.73 -1.85
N SER A 2 -20.04 -11.77 -1.10
CA SER A 2 -20.91 -10.73 -1.66
C SER A 2 -20.10 -9.43 -1.74
N MET A 3 -19.50 -9.17 -2.90
CA MET A 3 -19.27 -7.77 -3.27
C MET A 3 -20.66 -7.14 -3.31
N SER A 4 -20.90 -6.07 -2.55
CA SER A 4 -22.15 -5.34 -2.73
C SER A 4 -22.16 -4.87 -4.18
N ILE A 5 -23.15 -5.30 -4.95
CA ILE A 5 -23.27 -5.01 -6.39
C ILE A 5 -23.15 -3.49 -6.63
N ILE A 6 -23.69 -2.72 -5.69
CA ILE A 6 -23.59 -1.27 -5.59
C ILE A 6 -22.13 -0.77 -5.55
N ARG A 7 -21.25 -1.39 -4.75
CA ARG A 7 -19.83 -1.01 -4.68
C ARG A 7 -19.07 -1.36 -5.96
N GLY A 8 -19.38 -2.50 -6.56
CA GLY A 8 -18.81 -2.89 -7.86
C GLY A 8 -19.17 -1.88 -8.95
N LEU A 9 -20.46 -1.58 -9.09
CA LEU A 9 -21.00 -0.63 -10.05
C LEU A 9 -20.54 0.81 -9.79
N GLY A 10 -20.58 1.28 -8.55
CA GLY A 10 -20.11 2.62 -8.21
C GLY A 10 -18.64 2.82 -8.58
N ARG A 11 -17.82 1.78 -8.43
CA ARG A 11 -16.41 1.82 -8.79
C ARG A 11 -16.18 1.81 -10.29
N THR A 12 -16.91 0.99 -11.06
CA THR A 12 -16.80 1.00 -12.54
C THR A 12 -17.30 2.32 -13.12
N MET A 13 -18.39 2.87 -12.58
CA MET A 13 -18.89 4.19 -12.95
C MET A 13 -17.86 5.28 -12.63
N PHE A 14 -17.29 5.28 -11.43
CA PHE A 14 -16.25 6.24 -11.05
C PHE A 14 -14.97 6.10 -11.89
N ALA A 15 -14.54 4.86 -12.17
CA ALA A 15 -13.39 4.57 -13.01
C ALA A 15 -13.58 5.03 -14.46
N SER A 16 -14.81 5.00 -14.99
CA SER A 16 -15.09 5.36 -16.38
C SER A 16 -14.60 6.77 -16.74
N TYR A 17 -14.76 7.74 -15.83
CA TYR A 17 -14.28 9.10 -16.00
C TYR A 17 -12.76 9.14 -16.25
N PHE A 18 -11.97 8.46 -15.41
CA PHE A 18 -10.51 8.46 -15.52
C PHE A 18 -10.00 7.65 -16.70
N ILE A 19 -10.72 6.59 -17.08
CA ILE A 19 -10.39 5.81 -18.28
C ILE A 19 -10.54 6.72 -19.51
N VAL A 20 -11.71 7.33 -19.70
CA VAL A 20 -11.99 8.16 -20.88
C VAL A 20 -11.09 9.40 -20.93
N LYS A 21 -10.97 10.13 -19.80
CA LYS A 21 -10.12 11.31 -19.74
C LYS A 21 -8.64 10.95 -19.91
N GLY A 22 -8.18 9.88 -19.27
CA GLY A 22 -6.80 9.41 -19.36
C GLY A 22 -6.42 8.93 -20.76
N THR A 23 -7.28 8.15 -21.42
CA THR A 23 -7.04 7.71 -22.81
C THR A 23 -7.00 8.88 -23.77
N ASN A 24 -7.90 9.86 -23.61
CA ASN A 24 -7.90 11.07 -24.43
C ASN A 24 -6.61 11.88 -24.22
N SER A 25 -6.16 12.06 -22.98
CA SER A 25 -4.90 12.74 -22.66
C SER A 25 -3.68 11.98 -23.22
N ALA A 26 -3.72 10.64 -23.23
CA ALA A 26 -2.65 9.81 -23.77
C ALA A 26 -2.59 9.78 -25.31
N MET A 27 -3.74 9.80 -25.98
CA MET A 27 -3.84 9.70 -27.44
C MET A 27 -3.82 11.05 -28.14
N LYS A 28 -4.35 12.10 -27.50
CA LYS A 28 -4.42 13.47 -28.03
C LYS A 28 -3.80 14.45 -27.03
N PRO A 29 -2.49 14.37 -26.76
CA PRO A 29 -1.85 15.23 -25.78
C PRO A 29 -1.86 16.70 -26.21
N ASP A 30 -1.83 17.00 -27.52
CA ASP A 30 -1.71 18.36 -28.06
C ASP A 30 -2.82 19.31 -27.58
N SER A 31 -4.05 18.81 -27.42
CA SER A 31 -5.18 19.60 -26.89
C SER A 31 -5.11 19.90 -25.39
N PHE A 32 -4.13 19.33 -24.69
CA PHE A 32 -3.93 19.53 -23.25
C PHE A 32 -2.59 20.19 -22.93
N VAL A 33 -1.71 20.39 -23.91
CA VAL A 33 -0.37 20.98 -23.69
C VAL A 33 -0.47 22.46 -23.31
N GLU A 34 -1.33 23.24 -23.97
CA GLU A 34 -1.49 24.68 -23.68
C GLU A 34 -1.98 24.92 -22.24
N ASP A 35 -2.95 24.13 -21.79
CA ASP A 35 -3.46 24.21 -20.42
C ASP A 35 -2.50 23.61 -19.37
N ALA A 36 -1.69 22.63 -19.76
CA ALA A 36 -0.78 21.92 -18.86
C ALA A 36 0.56 22.61 -18.66
N ALA A 37 1.09 23.31 -19.67
CA ALA A 37 2.37 24.00 -19.62
C ALA A 37 2.55 24.89 -18.37
N PRO A 38 1.64 25.82 -18.03
CA PRO A 38 1.81 26.70 -16.86
C PRO A 38 1.77 25.95 -15.53
N VAL A 39 1.14 24.78 -15.49
CA VAL A 39 1.05 23.94 -14.28
C VAL A 39 2.30 23.09 -14.14
N VAL A 40 2.81 22.55 -15.26
CA VAL A 40 4.09 21.84 -15.31
C VAL A 40 5.22 22.77 -14.87
N ASP A 41 5.32 23.98 -15.40
CA ASP A 41 6.39 24.93 -15.04
C ASP A 41 6.40 25.29 -13.56
N ARG A 42 5.23 25.34 -12.90
CA ARG A 42 5.12 25.63 -11.46
C ARG A 42 5.39 24.42 -10.58
N LEU A 43 5.03 23.21 -11.03
CA LEU A 43 5.10 22.00 -10.23
C LEU A 43 6.39 21.21 -10.45
N LEU A 44 6.97 21.27 -11.64
CA LEU A 44 8.23 20.61 -11.99
C LEU A 44 9.35 20.92 -10.98
N PRO A 45 9.60 22.18 -10.56
CA PRO A 45 10.63 22.46 -9.56
C PRO A 45 10.29 21.90 -8.17
N VAL A 46 9.02 21.90 -7.76
CA VAL A 46 8.58 21.34 -6.47
C VAL A 46 8.73 19.82 -6.44
N VAL A 47 8.37 19.17 -7.55
CA VAL A 47 8.51 17.73 -7.74
C VAL A 47 9.98 17.34 -7.77
N GLN A 48 10.82 18.05 -8.53
CA GLN A 48 12.27 17.80 -8.58
C GLN A 48 12.94 17.97 -7.21
N HIS A 49 12.45 18.88 -6.36
CA HIS A 49 13.00 19.08 -5.01
C HIS A 49 12.49 18.05 -3.99
N ALA A 50 11.27 17.56 -4.15
CA ALA A 50 10.68 16.54 -3.28
C ALA A 50 11.10 15.11 -3.64
N LEU A 51 11.51 14.87 -4.90
CA LEU A 51 11.97 13.56 -5.34
C LEU A 51 13.50 13.41 -5.19
N PRO A 52 14.00 12.20 -4.84
CA PRO A 52 15.42 11.90 -4.88
C PRO A 52 16.02 12.19 -6.26
N ALA A 53 17.26 12.70 -6.31
CA ALA A 53 17.95 13.07 -7.55
C ALA A 53 18.05 11.95 -8.60
N SER A 54 17.92 10.69 -8.17
CA SER A 54 17.86 9.51 -9.05
C SER A 54 16.58 9.41 -9.88
N ILE A 55 15.49 10.04 -9.46
CA ILE A 55 14.19 10.03 -10.16
C ILE A 55 13.97 11.34 -10.92
N SER A 56 14.50 12.47 -10.45
CA SER A 56 14.38 13.75 -11.16
C SER A 56 15.05 13.75 -12.53
N ALA A 57 16.14 12.99 -12.70
CA ALA A 57 16.83 12.81 -13.99
C ALA A 57 16.00 12.07 -15.05
N TYR A 58 14.94 11.35 -14.66
CA TYR A 58 14.06 10.62 -15.57
C TYR A 58 12.78 11.40 -15.92
N ILE A 59 12.60 12.61 -15.40
CA ILE A 59 11.43 13.43 -15.69
C ILE A 59 11.64 14.07 -17.08
N PRO A 60 10.80 13.77 -18.08
CA PRO A 60 10.88 14.42 -19.39
C PRO A 60 10.63 15.92 -19.24
N GLU A 61 11.48 16.75 -19.84
CA GLU A 61 11.28 18.21 -19.89
C GLU A 61 10.15 18.61 -20.86
N ASP A 62 9.75 17.69 -21.74
CA ASP A 62 8.68 17.90 -22.70
C ASP A 62 7.28 17.71 -22.06
N THR A 63 6.53 18.81 -21.98
CA THR A 63 5.14 18.89 -21.51
C THR A 63 4.23 17.88 -22.22
N LYS A 64 4.44 17.65 -23.53
CA LYS A 64 3.62 16.68 -24.30
C LYS A 64 3.82 15.25 -23.79
N THR A 65 5.07 14.90 -23.50
CA THR A 65 5.44 13.59 -22.95
C THR A 65 4.90 13.41 -21.53
N LEU A 66 4.93 14.46 -20.70
CA LEU A 66 4.35 14.44 -19.34
C LEU A 66 2.83 14.28 -19.34
N VAL A 67 2.13 15.00 -20.22
CA VAL A 67 0.68 14.88 -20.40
C VAL A 67 0.32 13.45 -20.83
N ARG A 68 1.06 12.90 -21.79
CA ARG A 68 0.85 11.53 -22.27
C ARG A 68 1.08 10.48 -21.18
N ALA A 69 2.18 10.61 -20.42
CA ALA A 69 2.49 9.70 -19.32
C ALA A 69 1.44 9.77 -18.21
N THR A 70 0.99 10.97 -17.86
CA THR A 70 -0.06 11.19 -16.85
C THR A 70 -1.40 10.64 -17.31
N GLY A 71 -1.77 10.86 -18.58
CA GLY A 71 -2.96 10.29 -19.20
C GLY A 71 -2.95 8.76 -19.20
N ALA A 72 -1.82 8.15 -19.55
CA ALA A 72 -1.65 6.70 -19.48
C ALA A 72 -1.79 6.19 -18.04
N ALA A 73 -1.17 6.86 -17.06
CA ALA A 73 -1.28 6.50 -15.65
C ALA A 73 -2.73 6.57 -15.15
N GLN A 74 -3.50 7.58 -15.57
CA GLN A 74 -4.93 7.67 -15.26
C GLN A 74 -5.76 6.56 -15.91
N ALA A 75 -5.48 6.22 -17.17
CA ALA A 75 -6.17 5.15 -17.87
C ALA A 75 -5.89 3.78 -17.22
N PHE A 76 -4.62 3.46 -16.95
CA PHE A 76 -4.24 2.21 -16.28
C PHE A 76 -4.73 2.17 -14.83
N GLY A 77 -4.66 3.29 -14.10
CA GLY A 77 -5.19 3.42 -12.74
C GLY A 77 -6.69 3.19 -12.71
N GLY A 78 -7.43 3.82 -13.63
CA GLY A 78 -8.86 3.63 -13.84
C GLY A 78 -9.21 2.18 -14.22
N LEU A 79 -8.44 1.54 -15.11
CA LEU A 79 -8.63 0.13 -15.46
C LEU A 79 -8.35 -0.82 -14.29
N GLY A 80 -7.32 -0.58 -13.50
CA GLY A 80 -7.08 -1.33 -12.24
C GLY A 80 -8.23 -1.13 -11.24
N MET A 81 -8.77 0.08 -11.20
CA MET A 81 -9.99 0.44 -10.50
C MET A 81 -11.28 -0.08 -11.15
N ALA A 82 -11.30 -0.61 -12.37
CA ALA A 82 -12.50 -1.19 -12.97
C ALA A 82 -12.46 -2.72 -12.87
N THR A 83 -11.30 -3.31 -13.14
CA THR A 83 -11.04 -4.77 -13.16
C THR A 83 -10.92 -5.37 -11.77
N GLY A 84 -10.40 -4.60 -10.80
CA GLY A 84 -10.34 -5.06 -9.41
C GLY A 84 -8.99 -5.59 -8.95
N LEU A 85 -7.99 -5.63 -9.83
CA LEU A 85 -6.68 -6.22 -9.54
C LEU A 85 -5.78 -5.29 -8.70
N ALA A 86 -5.76 -3.99 -9.03
CA ALA A 86 -4.92 -3.00 -8.38
C ALA A 86 -5.75 -1.84 -7.80
N ARG A 87 -6.83 -2.16 -7.06
CA ARG A 87 -7.89 -1.18 -6.70
C ARG A 87 -7.36 0.06 -5.98
N ARG A 88 -6.58 -0.17 -4.92
CA ARG A 88 -6.08 0.90 -4.04
C ARG A 88 -4.91 1.65 -4.66
N ALA A 89 -4.01 0.92 -5.32
CA ALA A 89 -2.87 1.51 -6.02
C ALA A 89 -3.35 2.36 -7.20
N GLY A 90 -4.28 1.86 -8.02
CA GLY A 90 -4.87 2.59 -9.13
C GLY A 90 -5.60 3.85 -8.66
N ALA A 91 -6.38 3.77 -7.58
CA ALA A 91 -7.03 4.94 -6.98
C ALA A 91 -6.02 5.95 -6.40
N GLY A 92 -4.93 5.47 -5.81
CA GLY A 92 -3.84 6.33 -5.34
C GLY A 92 -3.13 7.06 -6.48
N VAL A 93 -2.83 6.36 -7.57
CA VAL A 93 -2.24 6.96 -8.78
C VAL A 93 -3.17 8.00 -9.37
N VAL A 94 -4.46 7.66 -9.55
CA VAL A 94 -5.46 8.59 -10.07
C VAL A 94 -5.58 9.82 -9.16
N ALA A 95 -5.62 9.64 -7.83
CA ALA A 95 -5.66 10.76 -6.89
C ALA A 95 -4.42 11.66 -7.00
N ALA A 96 -3.22 11.07 -7.08
CA ALA A 96 -1.97 11.83 -7.23
C ALA A 96 -1.95 12.65 -8.54
N THR A 97 -2.35 12.04 -9.66
CA THR A 97 -2.44 12.72 -10.96
C THR A 97 -3.54 13.78 -11.02
N MET A 98 -4.50 13.79 -10.09
CA MET A 98 -5.59 14.78 -10.05
C MET A 98 -5.15 16.09 -9.40
N VAL A 99 -4.09 16.09 -8.59
CA VAL A 99 -3.61 17.30 -7.90
C VAL A 99 -3.22 18.41 -8.90
N PRO A 100 -2.43 18.15 -9.95
CA PRO A 100 -2.16 19.15 -10.99
C PRO A 100 -3.44 19.65 -11.68
N HIS A 101 -4.43 18.79 -11.93
CA HIS A 101 -5.68 19.19 -12.58
C HIS A 101 -6.55 20.10 -11.70
N VAL A 102 -6.53 19.91 -10.38
CA VAL A 102 -7.23 20.81 -9.46
C VAL A 102 -6.58 22.19 -9.48
N LEU A 103 -5.25 22.25 -9.45
CA LEU A 103 -4.50 23.51 -9.53
C LEU A 103 -4.73 24.22 -10.87
N ALA A 104 -4.74 23.48 -11.98
CA ALA A 104 -5.04 24.00 -13.32
C ALA A 104 -6.44 24.61 -13.43
N SER A 105 -7.40 24.10 -12.66
CA SER A 105 -8.79 24.58 -12.68
C SER A 105 -9.07 25.79 -11.79
N ILE A 106 -8.06 26.33 -11.09
CA ILE A 106 -8.25 27.51 -10.25
C ILE A 106 -8.55 28.70 -11.16
N PRO A 107 -9.70 29.37 -11.01
CA PRO A 107 -10.08 30.50 -11.86
C PRO A 107 -9.13 31.67 -11.63
N ASP A 108 -8.61 32.23 -12.70
CA ASP A 108 -7.84 33.46 -12.63
C ASP A 108 -8.69 34.64 -12.17
N LYS A 109 -8.07 35.54 -11.41
CA LYS A 109 -8.75 36.72 -10.86
C LYS A 109 -9.03 37.79 -11.92
N THR A 110 -8.29 37.75 -13.03
CA THR A 110 -8.36 38.70 -14.15
C THR A 110 -9.38 38.33 -15.22
N SER A 111 -9.87 37.08 -15.23
CA SER A 111 -10.84 36.61 -16.23
C SER A 111 -12.23 37.23 -16.05
N PRO A 112 -13.01 37.37 -17.14
CA PRO A 112 -14.39 37.84 -17.09
C PRO A 112 -15.28 36.96 -16.20
N LYS A 113 -16.38 37.53 -15.66
CA LYS A 113 -17.23 36.86 -14.67
C LYS A 113 -17.75 35.51 -15.16
N ASP A 114 -18.09 35.38 -16.43
CA ASP A 114 -18.67 34.17 -17.01
C ASP A 114 -17.64 33.03 -17.16
N GLU A 115 -16.40 33.34 -17.54
CA GLU A 115 -15.31 32.35 -17.54
C GLU A 115 -14.97 31.88 -16.12
N ARG A 116 -15.03 32.80 -15.14
CA ARG A 116 -14.77 32.46 -13.75
C ARG A 116 -15.84 31.53 -13.16
N THR A 117 -17.11 31.69 -13.51
CA THR A 117 -18.17 30.78 -13.06
C THR A 117 -18.01 29.40 -13.69
N ALA A 118 -17.69 29.33 -15.00
CA ALA A 118 -17.37 28.09 -15.67
C ALA A 118 -16.16 27.38 -15.05
N ALA A 119 -15.05 28.08 -14.84
CA ALA A 119 -13.85 27.53 -14.21
C ALA A 119 -14.10 27.04 -12.76
N ARG A 120 -14.91 27.75 -11.98
CA ARG A 120 -15.33 27.29 -10.64
C ARG A 120 -16.08 25.96 -10.69
N SER A 121 -16.95 25.76 -11.67
CA SER A 121 -17.67 24.49 -11.84
C SER A 121 -16.71 23.33 -12.15
N VAL A 122 -15.70 23.59 -12.98
CA VAL A 122 -14.64 22.62 -13.32
C VAL A 122 -13.77 22.31 -12.09
N LEU A 123 -13.40 23.33 -11.32
CA LEU A 123 -12.66 23.19 -10.07
C LEU A 123 -13.42 22.31 -9.07
N LEU A 124 -14.69 22.62 -8.82
CA LEU A 124 -15.53 21.85 -7.90
C LEU A 124 -15.66 20.40 -8.34
N ARG A 125 -15.83 20.15 -9.65
CA ARG A 125 -15.83 18.80 -10.20
C ARG A 125 -14.50 18.08 -9.93
N ASN A 126 -13.36 18.71 -10.22
CA ASN A 126 -12.05 18.11 -10.03
C ASN A 126 -11.76 17.82 -8.54
N VAL A 127 -12.18 18.72 -7.63
CA VAL A 127 -12.08 18.53 -6.18
C VAL A 127 -12.95 17.36 -5.72
N ALA A 128 -14.20 17.27 -6.19
CA ALA A 128 -15.08 16.16 -5.87
C ALA A 128 -14.51 14.82 -6.36
N LEU A 129 -13.93 14.78 -7.56
CA LEU A 129 -13.27 13.61 -8.12
C LEU A 129 -12.01 13.22 -7.35
N LEU A 130 -11.18 14.19 -6.94
CA LEU A 130 -10.02 13.95 -6.08
C LEU A 130 -10.46 13.35 -4.73
N GLY A 131 -11.49 13.93 -4.09
CA GLY A 131 -12.04 13.41 -2.84
C GLY A 131 -12.55 11.97 -2.98
N GLY A 132 -13.28 11.68 -4.07
CA GLY A 132 -13.71 10.33 -4.40
C GLY A 132 -12.54 9.35 -4.60
N ALA A 133 -11.48 9.79 -5.28
CA ALA A 133 -10.29 8.96 -5.54
C ALA A 133 -9.51 8.68 -4.25
N MET A 134 -9.35 9.68 -3.39
CA MET A 134 -8.71 9.53 -2.08
C MET A 134 -9.48 8.55 -1.20
N MET A 135 -10.81 8.66 -1.17
CA MET A 135 -11.65 7.71 -0.42
C MET A 135 -11.51 6.29 -0.99
N ALA A 136 -11.54 6.13 -2.32
CA ALA A 136 -11.36 4.85 -2.99
C ALA A 136 -9.96 4.23 -2.75
N SER A 137 -8.91 5.05 -2.55
CA SER A 137 -7.56 4.56 -2.23
C SER A 137 -7.47 3.89 -0.86
N ARG A 138 -8.32 4.31 0.08
CA ARG A 138 -8.39 3.81 1.46
C ARG A 138 -9.43 2.71 1.64
N ASP A 139 -10.32 2.50 0.67
CA ASP A 139 -11.36 1.48 0.76
C ASP A 139 -10.78 0.05 0.74
N THR A 140 -11.04 -0.70 1.82
CA THR A 140 -10.62 -2.10 1.97
C THR A 140 -11.71 -3.08 1.54
N ALA A 141 -12.87 -2.60 1.05
CA ALA A 141 -13.96 -3.41 0.51
C ALA A 141 -14.38 -4.60 1.40
N GLY A 142 -14.23 -4.46 2.73
CA GLY A 142 -14.52 -5.52 3.70
C GLY A 142 -13.47 -6.65 3.78
N HIS A 143 -12.40 -6.58 3.00
CA HIS A 143 -11.27 -7.49 3.15
C HIS A 143 -10.31 -6.99 4.23
N PRO A 144 -9.93 -7.85 5.19
CA PRO A 144 -8.92 -7.48 6.16
C PRO A 144 -7.62 -7.11 5.44
N SER A 145 -7.03 -5.97 5.81
CA SER A 145 -5.77 -5.53 5.24
C SER A 145 -4.67 -6.59 5.48
N LEU A 146 -3.62 -6.61 4.65
CA LEU A 146 -2.47 -7.48 4.89
C LEU A 146 -1.86 -7.25 6.30
N ALA A 147 -1.85 -6.00 6.76
CA ALA A 147 -1.46 -5.64 8.11
C ALA A 147 -2.39 -6.28 9.17
N TRP A 148 -3.71 -6.27 8.93
CA TRP A 148 -4.65 -6.97 9.81
C TRP A 148 -4.42 -8.48 9.79
N ARG A 149 -4.17 -9.08 8.62
CA ARG A 149 -3.89 -10.53 8.52
C ARG A 149 -2.58 -10.90 9.21
N ALA A 150 -1.55 -10.06 9.10
CA ALA A 150 -0.28 -10.24 9.80
C ALA A 150 -0.46 -10.10 11.31
N ALA A 151 -1.19 -9.07 11.76
CA ALA A 151 -1.50 -8.87 13.18
C ALA A 151 -2.38 -9.99 13.75
N ASP A 152 -3.36 -10.49 12.98
CA ASP A 152 -4.21 -11.62 13.36
C ASP A 152 -3.38 -12.92 13.46
N THR A 153 -2.48 -13.17 12.51
CA THR A 153 -1.56 -14.31 12.57
C THR A 153 -0.66 -14.22 13.80
N GLN A 154 -0.08 -13.06 14.08
CA GLN A 154 0.73 -12.84 15.28
C GLN A 154 -0.09 -13.01 16.56
N ARG A 155 -1.33 -12.50 16.60
CA ARG A 155 -2.25 -12.70 17.73
C ARG A 155 -2.55 -14.18 17.93
N ARG A 156 -2.88 -14.92 16.88
CA ARG A 156 -3.14 -16.37 16.95
C ARG A 156 -1.94 -17.15 17.45
N VAL A 157 -0.74 -16.84 16.94
CA VAL A 157 0.52 -17.47 17.40
C VAL A 157 0.79 -17.14 18.87
N SER A 158 0.64 -15.89 19.28
CA SER A 158 0.84 -15.48 20.67
C SER A 158 -0.18 -16.11 21.63
N SER A 159 -1.42 -16.32 21.17
CA SER A 159 -2.50 -16.96 21.92
C SER A 159 -2.30 -18.47 22.05
N ALA A 160 -1.81 -19.13 20.98
CA ALA A 160 -1.43 -20.53 21.03
C ALA A 160 -0.23 -20.76 21.97
N ALA A 161 0.78 -19.88 21.90
CA ALA A 161 1.94 -19.93 22.77
C ALA A 161 1.59 -19.69 24.25
N SER A 162 0.67 -18.75 24.54
CA SER A 162 0.20 -18.50 25.90
C SER A 162 -0.67 -19.64 26.43
N GLY A 163 -1.53 -20.22 25.59
CA GLY A 163 -2.32 -21.42 25.93
C GLY A 163 -1.44 -22.63 26.23
N GLN A 164 -0.41 -22.87 25.42
CA GLN A 164 0.55 -23.96 25.63
C GLN A 164 1.41 -23.74 26.87
N ARG A 165 1.86 -22.50 27.13
CA ARG A 165 2.53 -22.14 28.40
C ARG A 165 1.62 -22.40 29.59
N LYS A 166 0.35 -21.97 29.53
CA LYS A 166 -0.63 -22.14 30.60
C LYS A 166 -0.93 -23.62 30.88
N ALA A 167 -1.02 -24.44 29.83
CA ALA A 167 -1.18 -25.89 29.92
C ALA A 167 0.05 -26.60 30.50
N ILE A 168 1.25 -26.13 30.16
CA ILE A 168 2.50 -26.65 30.75
C ILE A 168 2.57 -26.26 32.23
N THR A 169 2.29 -25.01 32.59
CA THR A 169 2.29 -24.58 34.00
C THR A 169 1.23 -25.32 34.82
N SER A 170 0.00 -25.48 34.31
CA SER A 170 -1.04 -26.23 35.02
C SER A 170 -0.71 -27.72 35.15
N SER A 171 -0.05 -28.31 34.15
CA SER A 171 0.45 -29.69 34.25
C SER A 171 1.57 -29.82 35.29
N VAL A 172 2.41 -28.80 35.42
CA VAL A 172 3.49 -28.75 36.43
C VAL A 172 2.91 -28.50 37.83
N ASP A 173 1.87 -27.70 37.97
CA ASP A 173 1.18 -27.39 39.23
C ASP A 173 0.27 -28.53 39.72
N GLY A 174 -0.37 -29.25 38.81
CA GLY A 174 -1.12 -30.48 39.13
C GLY A 174 -0.23 -31.69 39.41
N LEU A 175 1.08 -31.60 39.16
CA LEU A 175 2.02 -32.69 39.43
C LEU A 175 2.29 -32.82 40.94
N SER A 176 1.99 -33.99 41.50
CA SER A 176 2.24 -34.28 42.92
C SER A 176 3.71 -34.04 43.30
N LYS A 177 3.96 -33.67 44.57
CA LYS A 177 5.30 -33.36 45.11
C LYS A 177 6.32 -34.49 44.81
N SER A 178 5.86 -35.73 44.77
CA SER A 178 6.62 -36.93 44.42
C SER A 178 6.96 -37.03 42.93
N ALA A 179 6.05 -36.63 42.05
CA ALA A 179 6.28 -36.57 40.61
C ALA A 179 7.28 -35.46 40.24
N ARG A 180 7.19 -34.28 40.87
CA ARG A 180 8.18 -33.19 40.71
C ARG A 180 9.60 -33.66 41.07
N LYS A 181 9.78 -34.34 42.22
CA LYS A 181 11.08 -34.92 42.63
C LYS A 181 11.61 -35.96 41.65
N LYS A 182 10.75 -36.80 41.07
CA LYS A 182 11.16 -37.80 40.06
C LYS A 182 11.59 -37.14 38.75
N LEU A 183 10.88 -36.10 38.31
CA LEU A 183 11.21 -35.33 37.10
C LEU A 183 12.53 -34.57 37.25
N GLU A 184 12.77 -33.96 38.42
CA GLU A 184 14.02 -33.26 38.71
C GLU A 184 15.22 -34.22 38.73
N LYS A 185 15.06 -35.41 39.31
CA LYS A 185 16.09 -36.48 39.27
C LYS A 185 16.32 -36.98 37.84
N ALA A 186 15.27 -37.13 37.04
CA ALA A 186 15.38 -37.52 35.63
C ALA A 186 16.09 -36.46 34.79
N GLN A 187 15.76 -35.17 34.96
CA GLN A 187 16.43 -34.05 34.30
C GLN A 187 17.90 -33.94 34.71
N LYS A 188 18.23 -34.08 36.01
CA LYS A 188 19.63 -34.08 36.48
C LYS A 188 20.44 -35.24 35.89
N LYS A 189 19.83 -36.42 35.73
CA LYS A 189 20.48 -37.56 35.04
C LYS A 189 20.67 -37.27 33.56
N ALA A 190 19.64 -36.76 32.86
CA ALA A 190 19.71 -36.40 31.45
C ALA A 190 20.80 -35.33 31.17
N ALA A 191 20.88 -34.28 32.01
CA ALA A 191 21.90 -33.24 31.91
C ALA A 191 23.33 -33.78 32.16
N LYS A 192 23.50 -34.74 33.08
CA LYS A 192 24.79 -35.43 33.29
C LYS A 192 25.16 -36.31 32.09
N THR A 193 24.20 -36.99 31.49
CA THR A 193 24.41 -37.83 30.30
C THR A 193 24.75 -36.97 29.08
N GLN A 194 24.06 -35.84 28.87
CA GLN A 194 24.38 -34.89 27.81
C GLN A 194 25.76 -34.25 28.01
N LYS A 195 26.14 -33.84 29.23
CA LYS A 195 27.50 -33.34 29.50
C LYS A 195 28.58 -34.40 29.24
N LYS A 196 28.32 -35.67 29.55
CA LYS A 196 29.24 -36.77 29.22
C LYS A 196 29.32 -37.02 27.71
N ALA A 197 28.19 -36.97 27.00
CA ALA A 197 28.13 -37.09 25.55
C ALA A 197 28.85 -35.94 24.85
N GLN A 198 28.66 -34.69 25.29
CA GLN A 198 29.39 -33.52 24.78
C GLN A 198 30.89 -33.57 25.09
N LYS A 199 31.30 -34.05 26.27
CA LYS A 199 32.73 -34.26 26.57
C LYS A 199 33.34 -35.37 25.71
N LYS A 200 32.60 -36.45 25.43
CA LYS A 200 33.04 -37.51 24.51
C LYS A 200 33.11 -37.00 23.07
N ALA A 201 32.12 -36.23 22.62
CA ALA A 201 32.11 -35.60 21.29
C ALA A 201 33.25 -34.59 21.12
N LYS A 202 33.53 -33.74 22.12
CA LYS A 202 34.70 -32.84 22.12
C LYS A 202 36.02 -33.59 22.12
N LYS A 203 36.14 -34.71 22.86
CA LYS A 203 37.34 -35.55 22.83
C LYS A 203 37.51 -36.30 21.50
N ALA A 204 36.43 -36.71 20.86
CA ALA A 204 36.45 -37.32 19.54
C ALA A 204 36.82 -36.30 18.45
N GLN A 205 36.26 -35.09 18.50
CA GLN A 205 36.64 -33.99 17.60
C GLN A 205 38.11 -33.60 17.75
N LYS A 206 38.67 -33.60 18.97
CA LYS A 206 40.08 -33.29 19.20
C LYS A 206 41.04 -34.38 18.69
N LYS A 207 40.60 -35.64 18.63
CA LYS A 207 41.39 -36.77 18.07
C LYS A 207 41.36 -36.87 16.54
N ILE A 208 40.47 -36.13 15.88
CA ILE A 208 40.35 -36.09 14.41
C ILE A 208 41.14 -34.89 13.84
N ALA A 209 41.63 -34.00 14.71
CA ALA A 209 42.35 -32.77 14.34
C ALA A 209 43.87 -32.82 14.62
N ASP A 210 44.38 -33.95 15.11
CA ASP A 210 45.81 -34.32 15.18
C ASP A 210 46.04 -35.48 14.19
#